data_AF-A0A2A5SZH8-F1
#
_entry.id   AF-A0A2A5SZH8-F1
#
_cell.length_a   1.000
_cell.length_b   1.000
_cell.length_c   1.000
_cell.angle_alpha   90.00
_cell.angle_beta   90.00
_cell.angle_gamma   90.00
#
_symmetry.space_group_name_H-M   'P 1'
#
loop_
_entity.id
_entity.type
_entity.pdbx_description
1 polymer ?
#
loop_
_entity_poly.entity_id
_entity_poly.type
_entity_poly.pdbx_seq_one_letter_code
_entity_poly.pdbx_strand_id
1 'polypeptide(L)'
;MYMVHFNKHKLFELVRASTLNEKTYEHMTLSHLEEELGHNRQFKANRDDFGEVFDPVLEVASNWFISQMYTATELKKVALVHLGVATSAVFFYKHIKPVLADSPTKEYFDLHSVLDDEHVRMGYDFIANADLDEGRTLFGIQNKGWTMLMTVMSRIADLTFYANNITNKSKTQQEHHDEVMA
;
A
#
# COMPACT_ATOMS: atom_id res chain seq x y z
N MET A 1 7.64 9.33 1.78
CA MET A 1 6.70 8.34 1.21
C MET A 1 5.32 8.99 1.16
N TYR A 2 4.73 9.10 -0.03
CA TYR A 2 3.60 10.01 -0.31
C TYR A 2 2.30 9.59 0.38
N MET A 3 1.65 10.52 1.09
CA MET A 3 0.40 10.34 1.87
C MET A 3 -0.81 9.82 1.08
N VAL A 4 -0.80 9.96 -0.25
CA VAL A 4 -1.90 9.48 -1.13
C VAL A 4 -2.22 8.02 -0.85
N HIS A 5 -1.21 7.19 -0.58
CA HIS A 5 -1.39 5.77 -0.34
C HIS A 5 -2.09 5.45 0.97
N PHE A 6 -1.88 6.25 2.01
CA PHE A 6 -2.35 5.92 3.36
C PHE A 6 -3.85 6.19 3.55
N ASN A 7 -4.35 7.32 3.04
CA ASN A 7 -5.78 7.62 3.08
C ASN A 7 -6.58 6.69 2.15
N LYS A 8 -6.00 6.30 1.02
CA LYS A 8 -6.64 5.40 0.07
C LYS A 8 -6.68 3.95 0.57
N HIS A 9 -5.66 3.51 1.31
CA HIS A 9 -5.68 2.18 1.94
C HIS A 9 -6.78 2.05 3.00
N LYS A 10 -6.95 3.07 3.86
CA LYS A 10 -8.09 3.14 4.80
C LYS A 10 -9.45 3.05 4.10
N LEU A 11 -9.61 3.86 3.06
CA LEU A 11 -10.84 3.89 2.29
C LEU A 11 -11.09 2.54 1.60
N PHE A 12 -10.04 1.90 1.10
CA PHE A 12 -10.10 0.58 0.50
C PHE A 12 -10.65 -0.49 1.47
N GLU A 13 -10.10 -0.58 2.69
CA GLU A 13 -10.58 -1.55 3.69
C GLU A 13 -12.01 -1.26 4.16
N LEU A 14 -12.33 0.03 4.38
CA LEU A 14 -13.67 0.43 4.79
C LEU A 14 -14.71 0.15 3.69
N VAL A 15 -14.37 0.42 2.43
CA VAL A 15 -15.24 0.11 1.29
C VAL A 15 -15.43 -1.40 1.17
N ARG A 16 -14.38 -2.20 1.31
CA ARG A 16 -14.47 -3.68 1.33
C ARG A 16 -15.49 -4.14 2.37
N ALA A 17 -15.35 -3.70 3.62
CA ALA A 17 -16.27 -4.08 4.69
C ALA A 17 -17.70 -3.59 4.45
N SER A 18 -17.89 -2.37 3.93
CA SER A 18 -19.21 -1.82 3.66
C SER A 18 -19.95 -2.45 2.47
N THR A 19 -19.20 -3.06 1.55
CA THR A 19 -19.73 -3.69 0.33
C THR A 19 -19.78 -5.21 0.44
N LEU A 20 -19.39 -5.77 1.59
CA LEU A 20 -19.49 -7.19 1.90
C LEU A 20 -20.96 -7.62 1.84
N ASN A 21 -21.22 -8.68 1.08
CA ASN A 21 -22.58 -9.21 0.90
C ASN A 21 -22.69 -10.72 1.10
N GLU A 22 -21.58 -11.43 1.32
CA GLU A 22 -21.55 -12.88 1.60
C GLU A 22 -21.00 -13.17 2.99
N LYS A 23 -21.82 -13.80 3.84
CA LYS A 23 -21.50 -14.06 5.25
C LYS A 23 -20.23 -14.90 5.46
N THR A 24 -19.90 -15.77 4.51
CA THR A 24 -18.70 -16.63 4.56
C THR A 24 -17.40 -15.81 4.69
N TYR A 25 -17.38 -14.56 4.22
CA TYR A 25 -16.20 -13.69 4.21
C TYR A 25 -16.18 -12.67 5.35
N GLU A 26 -17.22 -12.65 6.19
CA GLU A 26 -17.44 -11.62 7.21
C GLU A 26 -16.34 -11.59 8.25
N HIS A 27 -16.05 -12.73 8.88
CA HIS A 27 -15.05 -12.81 9.93
C HIS A 27 -13.66 -12.33 9.45
N MET A 28 -13.21 -12.84 8.31
CA MET A 28 -11.94 -12.45 7.68
C MET A 28 -11.90 -10.95 7.38
N THR A 29 -12.98 -10.41 6.81
CA THR A 29 -13.01 -9.00 6.37
C THR A 29 -13.04 -8.05 7.56
N LEU A 30 -13.82 -8.35 8.60
CA LEU A 30 -13.93 -7.49 9.78
C LEU A 30 -12.68 -7.58 10.68
N SER A 31 -12.08 -8.76 10.85
CA SER A 31 -10.82 -8.92 11.58
C SER A 31 -9.70 -8.10 10.93
N HIS A 32 -9.57 -8.20 9.60
CA HIS A 32 -8.58 -7.43 8.84
C HIS A 32 -8.80 -5.92 8.99
N LEU A 33 -10.05 -5.45 8.88
CA LEU A 33 -10.37 -4.02 9.05
C LEU A 33 -9.98 -3.51 10.45
N GLU A 34 -10.25 -4.27 11.51
CA GLU A 34 -9.95 -3.86 12.88
C GLU A 34 -8.43 -3.67 13.09
N GLU A 35 -7.63 -4.62 12.60
CA GLU A 35 -6.17 -4.58 12.62
C GLU A 35 -5.65 -3.35 11.86
N GLU A 36 -6.13 -3.14 10.63
CA GLU A 36 -5.71 -2.02 9.79
C GLU A 36 -6.06 -0.66 10.40
N LEU A 37 -7.20 -0.51 11.05
CA LEU A 37 -7.54 0.71 11.79
C LEU A 37 -6.55 0.97 12.95
N GLY A 38 -6.03 -0.09 13.58
CA GLY A 38 -4.97 -0.02 14.58
C GLY A 38 -3.65 0.51 14.00
N HIS A 39 -3.17 -0.10 12.91
CA HIS A 39 -1.92 0.27 12.22
C HIS A 39 -1.92 1.74 11.80
N ASN A 40 -3.08 2.17 11.33
CA ASN A 40 -3.29 3.52 10.85
C ASN A 40 -3.16 4.59 11.94
N ARG A 41 -3.52 4.28 13.18
CA ARG A 41 -3.34 5.19 14.32
C ARG A 41 -1.86 5.32 14.70
N GLN A 42 -1.12 4.20 14.69
CA GLN A 42 0.30 4.17 15.02
C GLN A 42 1.15 4.94 14.01
N PHE A 43 0.93 4.73 12.71
CA PHE A 43 1.68 5.47 11.69
C PHE A 43 1.46 6.99 11.78
N LYS A 44 0.21 7.41 12.08
CA LYS A 44 -0.11 8.83 12.25
C LYS A 44 0.62 9.46 13.44
N ALA A 45 0.86 8.69 14.51
CA ALA A 45 1.55 9.20 15.70
C ALA A 45 3.06 9.39 15.49
N ASN A 46 3.65 8.75 14.48
CA ASN A 46 5.09 8.66 14.28
C ASN A 46 5.65 9.53 13.13
N ARG A 47 4.86 10.49 12.61
CA ARG A 47 5.31 11.48 11.61
C ARG A 47 4.70 12.84 11.90
N ASP A 48 5.41 13.92 11.57
CA ASP A 48 4.92 15.30 11.71
C ASP A 48 4.63 15.98 10.35
N ASP A 49 4.98 15.33 9.23
CA ASP A 49 4.95 15.89 7.87
C ASP A 49 3.72 15.43 7.05
N PHE A 50 2.51 15.66 7.57
CA PHE A 50 1.24 15.27 6.93
C PHE A 50 0.75 16.21 5.82
N GLY A 51 1.61 16.55 4.86
CA GLY A 51 1.18 17.24 3.65
C GLY A 51 0.44 16.29 2.70
N GLU A 52 -0.82 16.61 2.36
CA GLU A 52 -1.48 15.94 1.24
C GLU A 52 -0.80 16.35 -0.07
N VAL A 53 -0.35 15.37 -0.85
CA VAL A 53 0.28 15.61 -2.15
C VAL A 53 -0.59 14.95 -3.20
N PHE A 54 -1.11 15.71 -4.16
CA PHE A 54 -1.84 15.12 -5.28
C PHE A 54 -0.89 14.69 -6.40
N ASP A 55 -1.04 13.45 -6.87
CA ASP A 55 -0.45 12.98 -8.12
C ASP A 55 -1.50 12.17 -8.90
N PRO A 56 -1.79 12.52 -10.16
CA PRO A 56 -2.89 11.90 -10.91
C PRO A 56 -2.66 10.40 -11.19
N VAL A 57 -1.41 9.96 -11.33
CA VAL A 57 -1.10 8.54 -11.58
C VAL A 57 -1.31 7.74 -10.30
N LEU A 58 -0.82 8.24 -9.16
CA LEU A 58 -1.07 7.62 -7.85
C LEU A 58 -2.56 7.58 -7.53
N GLU A 59 -3.29 8.67 -7.79
CA GLU A 59 -4.73 8.76 -7.54
C GLU A 59 -5.52 7.71 -8.33
N VAL A 60 -5.28 7.60 -9.63
CA VAL A 60 -6.00 6.65 -10.50
C VAL A 60 -5.62 5.20 -10.16
N ALA A 61 -4.33 4.91 -9.97
CA ALA A 61 -3.88 3.56 -9.67
C ALA A 61 -4.41 3.07 -8.31
N SER A 62 -4.40 3.92 -7.28
CA SER A 62 -4.98 3.58 -5.97
C SER A 62 -6.51 3.44 -6.03
N ASN A 63 -7.21 4.33 -6.75
CA ASN A 63 -8.67 4.25 -6.87
C ASN A 63 -9.14 3.00 -7.64
N TRP A 64 -8.29 2.39 -8.47
CA TRP A 64 -8.62 1.13 -9.11
C TRP A 64 -8.93 0.04 -8.08
N PHE A 65 -8.16 -0.08 -7.00
CA PHE A 65 -8.43 -1.06 -5.92
C PHE A 65 -9.77 -0.81 -5.25
N ILE A 66 -10.09 0.45 -4.95
CA ILE A 66 -11.38 0.85 -4.39
C ILE A 66 -12.53 0.46 -5.33
N SER A 67 -12.38 0.70 -6.64
CA SER A 67 -13.39 0.30 -7.63
C SER A 67 -13.65 -1.21 -7.65
N GLN A 68 -12.61 -2.03 -7.40
CA GLN A 68 -12.76 -3.47 -7.33
C GLN A 68 -13.53 -3.91 -6.07
N MET A 69 -13.44 -3.17 -4.97
CA MET A 69 -14.25 -3.48 -3.78
C MET A 69 -15.76 -3.31 -4.04
N TYR A 70 -16.15 -2.42 -4.96
CA TYR A 70 -17.55 -2.29 -5.38
C TYR A 70 -18.01 -3.33 -6.40
N THR A 71 -17.10 -3.82 -7.25
CA THR A 71 -17.50 -4.52 -8.50
C THR A 71 -17.02 -5.97 -8.60
N ALA A 72 -15.99 -6.36 -7.85
CA ALA A 72 -15.48 -7.72 -7.86
C ALA A 72 -16.30 -8.65 -6.97
N THR A 73 -16.25 -9.95 -7.25
CA THR A 73 -16.77 -10.98 -6.35
C THR A 73 -15.94 -11.06 -5.07
N GLU A 74 -16.51 -11.56 -3.97
CA GLU A 74 -15.80 -11.63 -2.68
C GLU A 74 -14.47 -12.40 -2.78
N LEU A 75 -14.45 -13.55 -3.48
CA LEU A 75 -13.22 -14.31 -3.70
C LEU A 75 -12.15 -13.51 -4.47
N LYS A 76 -12.55 -12.66 -5.43
CA LYS A 76 -11.63 -11.76 -6.15
C LYS A 76 -11.12 -10.64 -5.23
N LYS A 77 -11.96 -10.11 -4.33
CA LYS A 77 -11.53 -9.13 -3.31
C LYS A 77 -10.49 -9.75 -2.38
N VAL A 78 -10.70 -11.00 -1.92
CA VAL A 78 -9.73 -11.76 -1.12
C VAL A 78 -8.39 -11.88 -1.84
N ALA A 79 -8.41 -12.30 -3.11
CA ALA A 79 -7.18 -12.41 -3.90
C ALA A 79 -6.45 -11.07 -4.05
N LEU A 80 -7.18 -9.97 -4.25
CA LEU A 80 -6.59 -8.64 -4.37
C LEU A 80 -5.95 -8.13 -3.07
N VAL A 81 -6.68 -8.25 -1.96
CA VAL A 81 -6.22 -7.73 -0.66
C VAL A 81 -5.05 -8.56 -0.16
N HIS A 82 -5.25 -9.87 -0.04
CA HIS A 82 -4.33 -10.74 0.69
C HIS A 82 -3.20 -11.29 -0.17
N LEU A 83 -3.45 -11.58 -1.45
CA LEU A 83 -2.43 -12.13 -2.37
C LEU A 83 -1.84 -11.10 -3.33
N GLY A 84 -2.40 -9.88 -3.34
CA GLY A 84 -1.89 -8.74 -4.11
C GLY A 84 -1.22 -7.73 -3.20
N VAL A 85 -2.04 -7.00 -2.43
CA VAL A 85 -1.56 -5.90 -1.58
C VAL A 85 -0.67 -6.41 -0.45
N ALA A 86 -1.15 -7.31 0.41
CA ALA A 86 -0.38 -7.79 1.56
C ALA A 86 0.92 -8.51 1.13
N THR A 87 0.88 -9.37 0.10
CA THR A 87 2.09 -10.00 -0.43
C THR A 87 3.11 -8.99 -0.96
N SER A 88 2.65 -7.92 -1.61
CA SER A 88 3.54 -6.86 -2.08
C SER A 88 4.15 -6.07 -0.91
N ALA A 89 3.41 -5.90 0.17
CA ALA A 89 3.86 -5.20 1.38
C ALA A 89 4.95 -6.01 2.10
N VAL A 90 4.78 -7.33 2.26
CA VAL A 90 5.84 -8.24 2.74
C VAL A 90 7.14 -8.05 1.96
N PHE A 91 7.04 -8.09 0.62
CA PHE A 91 8.20 -7.93 -0.25
C PHE A 91 8.85 -6.55 -0.07
N PHE A 92 8.04 -5.50 -0.07
CA PHE A 92 8.52 -4.12 0.07
C PHE A 92 9.21 -3.89 1.42
N TYR A 93 8.59 -4.28 2.53
CA TYR A 93 9.13 -4.06 3.87
C TYR A 93 10.41 -4.84 4.12
N LYS A 94 10.56 -6.04 3.54
CA LYS A 94 11.83 -6.80 3.58
C LYS A 94 13.01 -5.97 3.06
N HIS A 95 12.80 -5.14 2.05
CA HIS A 95 13.85 -4.34 1.43
C HIS A 95 14.01 -2.95 2.06
N ILE A 96 12.92 -2.33 2.54
CA ILE A 96 12.92 -0.98 3.12
C ILE A 96 13.40 -0.97 4.57
N LYS A 97 13.06 -1.99 5.35
CA LYS A 97 13.34 -2.06 6.79
C LYS A 97 14.83 -1.82 7.15
N PRO A 98 15.82 -2.43 6.46
CA PRO A 98 17.22 -2.16 6.75
C PRO A 98 17.63 -0.69 6.48
N VAL A 99 17.01 -0.04 5.49
CA VAL A 99 17.31 1.34 5.10
C VAL A 99 16.74 2.34 6.10
N LEU A 100 15.62 1.99 6.73
CA LEU A 100 14.90 2.84 7.70
C LEU A 100 15.16 2.45 9.15
N ALA A 101 16.19 1.66 9.42
CA ALA A 101 16.50 1.12 10.75
C ALA A 101 16.72 2.23 11.80
N ASP A 102 17.28 3.37 11.40
CA ASP A 102 17.54 4.51 12.30
C ASP A 102 16.46 5.60 12.22
N SER A 103 15.34 5.34 11.53
CA SER A 103 14.25 6.30 11.39
C SER A 103 13.25 6.23 12.54
N PRO A 104 12.53 7.33 12.87
CA PRO A 104 11.42 7.31 13.81
C PRO A 104 10.28 6.35 13.43
N THR A 105 10.25 5.89 12.17
CA THR A 105 9.25 4.96 11.65
C THR A 105 9.63 3.49 11.81
N LYS A 106 10.78 3.16 12.41
CA LYS A 106 11.28 1.78 12.57
C LYS A 106 10.23 0.83 13.16
N GLU A 107 9.59 1.22 14.25
CA GLU A 107 8.60 0.38 14.95
C GLU A 107 7.39 0.02 14.05
N TYR A 108 6.96 0.96 13.21
CA TYR A 108 5.90 0.71 12.24
C TYR A 108 6.30 -0.37 11.23
N PHE A 109 7.50 -0.28 10.67
CA PHE A 109 8.02 -1.26 9.71
C PHE A 109 8.32 -2.63 10.34
N ASP A 110 8.75 -2.64 11.61
CA ASP A 110 8.94 -3.88 12.35
C ASP A 110 7.64 -4.63 12.57
N LEU A 111 6.57 -3.91 12.93
CA LEU A 111 5.25 -4.50 13.13
C LEU A 111 4.70 -5.11 11.83
N HIS A 112 4.73 -4.37 10.72
CA HIS A 112 4.17 -4.85 9.45
C HIS A 112 4.97 -6.01 8.84
N SER A 113 6.25 -6.16 9.19
CA SER A 113 7.05 -7.31 8.75
C SER A 113 6.55 -8.66 9.29
N VAL A 114 5.73 -8.66 10.35
CA VAL A 114 5.12 -9.87 10.92
C VAL A 114 3.64 -9.97 10.55
N LEU A 115 2.91 -8.85 10.61
CA LEU A 115 1.46 -8.86 10.39
C LEU A 115 1.06 -9.09 8.94
N ASP A 116 1.84 -8.59 7.99
CA ASP A 116 1.55 -8.81 6.57
C ASP A 116 1.69 -10.29 6.19
N ASP A 117 2.59 -11.04 6.83
CA ASP A 117 2.71 -12.50 6.64
C ASP A 117 1.45 -13.23 7.13
N GLU A 118 0.82 -12.75 8.22
CA GLU A 118 -0.43 -13.30 8.73
C GLU A 118 -1.61 -12.98 7.80
N HIS A 119 -1.66 -11.77 7.23
CA HIS A 119 -2.67 -11.40 6.23
C HIS A 119 -2.54 -12.21 4.94
N VAL A 120 -1.32 -12.42 4.47
CA VAL A 120 -1.05 -13.31 3.32
C VAL A 120 -1.54 -14.72 3.63
N ARG A 121 -1.21 -15.26 4.81
CA ARG A 121 -1.65 -16.60 5.23
C ARG A 121 -3.17 -16.71 5.29
N MET A 122 -3.85 -15.69 5.82
CA MET A 122 -5.31 -15.63 5.88
C MET A 122 -5.95 -15.76 4.48
N GLY A 123 -5.40 -15.06 3.48
CA GLY A 123 -5.87 -15.20 2.10
C GLY A 123 -5.59 -16.56 1.48
N TYR A 124 -4.39 -17.12 1.71
CA TYR A 124 -4.03 -18.45 1.23
C TYR A 124 -4.93 -19.54 1.83
N ASP A 125 -5.10 -19.54 3.15
CA ASP A 125 -5.93 -20.50 3.87
C ASP A 125 -7.38 -20.44 3.36
N PHE A 126 -7.89 -19.24 3.09
CA PHE A 126 -9.23 -19.07 2.52
C PHE A 126 -9.35 -19.65 1.10
N ILE A 127 -8.44 -19.27 0.20
CA ILE A 127 -8.48 -19.68 -1.22
C ILE A 127 -8.20 -21.17 -1.38
N ALA A 128 -7.33 -21.76 -0.56
CA ALA A 128 -7.00 -23.18 -0.61
C ALA A 128 -8.20 -24.08 -0.30
N ASN A 129 -9.19 -23.57 0.44
CA ASN A 129 -10.42 -24.28 0.78
C ASN A 129 -11.63 -23.83 -0.05
N ALA A 130 -11.45 -22.88 -0.98
CA ALA A 130 -12.51 -22.42 -1.87
C ALA A 130 -12.69 -23.39 -3.04
N ASP A 131 -13.91 -23.46 -3.59
CA ASP A 131 -14.15 -24.16 -4.84
C ASP A 131 -13.63 -23.30 -6.01
N LEU A 132 -12.62 -23.81 -6.73
CA LEU A 132 -11.83 -23.04 -7.70
C LEU A 132 -12.20 -23.31 -9.16
N ASP A 133 -13.48 -23.52 -9.44
CA ASP A 133 -14.01 -23.60 -10.81
C ASP A 133 -13.54 -22.42 -11.70
N GLU A 134 -13.22 -21.26 -11.09
CA GLU A 134 -12.73 -20.06 -11.77
C GLU A 134 -11.27 -19.66 -11.47
N GLY A 135 -10.35 -20.58 -11.16
CA GLY A 135 -8.95 -20.22 -10.84
C GLY A 135 -8.27 -19.25 -11.83
N ARG A 136 -8.59 -19.35 -13.13
CA ARG A 136 -8.10 -18.42 -14.18
C ARG A 136 -8.56 -16.97 -13.95
N THR A 137 -9.77 -16.74 -13.47
CA THR A 137 -10.29 -15.38 -13.24
C THR A 137 -9.63 -14.75 -12.01
N LEU A 138 -9.27 -15.55 -11.01
CA LEU A 138 -8.50 -15.11 -9.83
C LEU A 138 -7.09 -14.67 -10.21
N PHE A 139 -6.36 -15.48 -10.99
CA PHE A 139 -5.06 -15.05 -11.53
C PHE A 139 -5.17 -13.78 -12.38
N GLY A 140 -6.24 -13.67 -13.18
CA GLY A 140 -6.49 -12.50 -14.01
C GLY A 140 -6.64 -11.21 -13.19
N ILE A 141 -7.40 -11.23 -12.09
CA ILE A 141 -7.55 -10.05 -11.25
C ILE A 141 -6.30 -9.76 -10.41
N GLN A 142 -5.62 -10.80 -9.92
CA GLN A 142 -4.36 -10.66 -9.19
C GLN A 142 -3.29 -9.99 -10.06
N ASN A 143 -3.14 -10.41 -11.32
CA ASN A 143 -2.16 -9.83 -12.24
C ASN A 143 -2.45 -8.35 -12.55
N LYS A 144 -3.74 -7.97 -12.64
CA LYS A 144 -4.14 -6.56 -12.77
C LYS A 144 -3.78 -5.77 -11.51
N GLY A 145 -4.03 -6.33 -10.33
CA GLY A 145 -3.64 -5.73 -9.06
C GLY A 145 -2.12 -5.51 -8.97
N TRP A 146 -1.33 -6.51 -9.35
CA TRP A 146 0.12 -6.39 -9.42
C TRP A 146 0.57 -5.28 -10.37
N THR A 147 -0.06 -5.17 -11.54
CA THR A 147 0.24 -4.10 -12.51
C THR A 147 -0.04 -2.71 -11.92
N MET A 148 -1.12 -2.55 -11.15
CA MET A 148 -1.44 -1.28 -10.49
C MET A 148 -0.45 -0.96 -9.37
N LEU A 149 -0.02 -1.96 -8.57
CA LEU A 149 1.02 -1.78 -7.55
C LEU A 149 2.36 -1.36 -8.19
N MET A 150 2.77 -2.01 -9.27
CA MET A 150 3.97 -1.62 -10.00
C MET A 150 3.87 -0.20 -10.55
N THR A 151 2.69 0.20 -11.05
CA THR A 151 2.43 1.58 -11.51
C THR A 151 2.65 2.59 -10.39
N VAL A 152 2.11 2.31 -9.20
CA VAL A 152 2.33 3.13 -7.99
C VAL A 152 3.82 3.22 -7.66
N MET A 153 4.49 2.07 -7.55
CA MET A 153 5.88 2.02 -7.09
C MET A 153 6.81 2.73 -8.06
N SER A 154 6.62 2.52 -9.37
CA SER A 154 7.34 3.25 -10.42
C SER A 154 7.11 4.75 -10.32
N ARG A 155 5.87 5.19 -10.10
CA ARG A 155 5.57 6.62 -9.98
C ARG A 155 6.20 7.24 -8.73
N ILE A 156 6.19 6.53 -7.59
CA ILE A 156 6.86 6.99 -6.37
C ILE A 156 8.37 7.11 -6.61
N ALA A 157 8.98 6.15 -7.30
CA ALA A 157 10.40 6.17 -7.64
C ALA A 157 10.74 7.38 -8.52
N ASP A 158 9.95 7.63 -9.57
CA ASP A 158 10.12 8.81 -10.44
C ASP A 158 10.04 10.11 -9.64
N LEU A 159 8.98 10.29 -8.86
CA LEU A 159 8.77 11.49 -8.06
C LEU A 159 9.91 11.74 -7.07
N THR A 160 10.42 10.67 -6.45
CA THR A 160 11.55 10.74 -5.51
C THR A 160 12.84 11.12 -6.24
N PHE A 161 13.11 10.54 -7.41
CA PHE A 161 14.28 10.86 -8.22
C PHE A 161 14.25 12.33 -8.70
N TYR A 162 13.10 12.79 -9.21
CA TYR A 162 12.95 14.18 -9.64
C TYR A 162 13.10 15.18 -8.47
N ALA A 163 12.48 14.91 -7.31
CA ALA A 163 12.59 15.76 -6.14
C ALA A 163 14.04 15.89 -5.63
N ASN A 164 14.79 14.78 -5.60
CA ASN A 164 16.20 14.78 -5.21
C ASN A 164 17.06 15.58 -6.18
N ASN A 165 16.82 15.45 -7.49
CA ASN A 165 17.57 16.21 -8.50
C ASN A 165 17.31 17.71 -8.43
N ILE A 166 16.09 18.14 -8.10
CA ILE A 166 15.77 19.57 -7.91
C ILE A 166 16.51 20.11 -6.68
N THR A 167 16.45 19.39 -5.56
CA THR A 167 17.12 19.77 -4.31
C THR A 167 18.64 19.85 -4.46
N ASN A 168 19.24 18.93 -5.21
CA ASN A 168 20.67 18.95 -5.45
C ASN A 168 21.07 20.15 -6.33
N LYS A 169 20.30 20.46 -7.38
CA LYS A 169 20.54 21.63 -8.22
C LYS A 169 20.43 22.95 -7.45
N SER A 170 19.45 23.06 -6.55
CA SER A 170 19.29 24.29 -5.75
C SER A 170 20.43 24.49 -4.75
N LYS A 171 20.92 23.42 -4.11
CA LYS A 171 22.11 23.47 -3.24
C LYS A 171 23.36 23.91 -4.01
N THR A 172 23.63 23.34 -5.17
CA THR A 172 24.81 23.70 -5.99
C THR A 172 24.75 25.15 -6.48
N GLN A 173 23.56 25.67 -6.81
CA GLN A 173 23.39 27.08 -7.19
C GLN A 173 23.58 28.03 -6.01
N GLN A 174 23.17 27.63 -4.81
CA GLN A 174 23.33 28.44 -3.60
C GLN A 174 24.79 28.48 -3.14
N GLU A 175 25.50 27.34 -3.19
CA GLU A 175 26.95 27.27 -2.91
C GLU A 175 27.76 28.14 -3.88
N HIS A 176 27.42 28.12 -5.18
CA HIS A 176 28.07 28.98 -6.18
C HIS A 176 27.75 30.47 -5.97
N HIS A 177 26.54 30.82 -5.53
CA HIS A 177 26.19 32.21 -5.22
C HIS A 177 26.99 32.73 -4.01
N ASP A 178 27.12 31.91 -2.98
CA ASP A 178 27.85 32.28 -1.76
C ASP A 178 29.37 32.36 -1.99
N GLU A 179 29.94 31.53 -2.87
CA GLU A 179 31.35 31.64 -3.32
C GLU A 179 31.64 32.91 -4.14
N VAL A 180 30.69 33.39 -4.93
CA VAL A 180 30.86 34.61 -5.76
C VAL A 180 30.71 35.89 -4.93
N MET A 181 30.07 35.80 -3.77
CA MET A 181 29.77 36.94 -2.88
C MET A 181 30.73 37.05 -1.68
N ALA A 182 31.68 36.12 -1.54
CA ALA A 182 32.75 36.11 -0.53
C ALA A 182 34.06 36.72 -1.08
#